data_AF-A0A4Q2J7M5-F1
#
_entry.id   AF-A0A4Q2J7M5-F1
#
_cell.length_a   1.000
_cell.length_b   1.000
_cell.length_c   1.000
_cell.angle_alpha   90.00
_cell.angle_beta   90.00
_cell.angle_gamma   90.00
#
_symmetry.space_group_name_H-M   'P 1'
#
loop_
_entity.id
_entity.type
_entity.pdbx_description
1 polymer ?
#
loop_
_entity_poly.entity_id
_entity_poly.type
_entity_poly.pdbx_seq_one_letter_code
_entity_poly.pdbx_strand_id
1 'polypeptide(L)'
;MSTVMQEVDERTNLTANNKFELLLFRLGQDANSDHRELFGINVFKVREIMVMPTVTSVAGAPPHMMGVTNIRGQIIPVINLAGAVGCSPTNGLNILMVTEYARSTQGFAVEEVDEIVRLDWSQVLSAEASNAGGMVTSIARLDGDVHNTRLAQVLDVEKILRDVLPGDEPVITPETVGAHFTLPAGTQILAADDSPLARMLITKGLDAMGTPFVMTKSGKEAWDKLQSIADTASAEGKKVKDKISLVLTDLEMPEMDGFTLTRKIKQDARFEGIPVVIHSSLSGSANEDHVKSVGADAYVAKFLAEDLAATIRRVLHQ
;
A
#
# COMPACT_ATOMS: atom_id res chain seq x y z
N MET A 1 14.49 -29.99 9.06
CA MET A 1 13.72 -29.04 8.22
C MET A 1 13.72 -27.73 8.96
N SER A 2 14.33 -26.71 8.37
CA SER A 2 14.77 -25.48 9.03
C SER A 2 13.60 -24.59 9.45
N THR A 3 13.72 -23.97 10.62
CA THR A 3 12.81 -22.98 11.23
C THR A 3 12.37 -21.87 10.25
N VAL A 4 13.23 -21.52 9.29
CA VAL A 4 12.97 -20.57 8.20
C VAL A 4 11.83 -21.01 7.28
N MET A 5 11.71 -22.32 7.02
CA MET A 5 10.66 -22.87 6.15
C MET A 5 9.32 -22.88 6.87
N GLN A 6 9.33 -22.97 8.21
CA GLN A 6 8.15 -22.89 9.06
C GLN A 6 7.62 -21.46 9.20
N GLU A 7 8.52 -20.46 9.31
CA GLU A 7 8.13 -19.03 9.27
C GLU A 7 7.59 -18.61 7.89
N VAL A 8 8.18 -19.15 6.81
CA VAL A 8 7.69 -18.92 5.43
C VAL A 8 6.37 -19.64 5.20
N ASP A 9 6.19 -20.89 5.64
CA ASP A 9 4.93 -21.62 5.49
C ASP A 9 3.82 -21.04 6.38
N GLU A 10 4.12 -20.55 7.59
CA GLU A 10 3.15 -19.80 8.40
C GLU A 10 2.76 -18.50 7.69
N ARG A 11 3.71 -17.70 7.19
CA ARG A 11 3.42 -16.48 6.39
C ARG A 11 2.68 -16.76 5.08
N THR A 12 2.91 -17.91 4.46
CA THR A 12 2.24 -18.31 3.21
C THR A 12 0.82 -18.84 3.46
N ASN A 13 0.56 -19.45 4.61
CA ASN A 13 -0.80 -19.82 5.06
C ASN A 13 -1.61 -18.65 5.63
N LEU A 14 -0.93 -17.59 6.09
CA LEU A 14 -1.55 -16.42 6.73
C LEU A 14 -2.42 -15.58 5.78
N THR A 15 -2.17 -15.65 4.48
CA THR A 15 -2.88 -14.87 3.44
C THR A 15 -4.02 -15.64 2.77
N ALA A 16 -4.26 -16.89 3.14
CA ALA A 16 -5.40 -17.67 2.62
C ALA A 16 -6.77 -17.16 3.12
N ASN A 17 -6.80 -16.31 4.16
CA ASN A 17 -8.04 -15.91 4.85
C ASN A 17 -8.43 -14.42 4.71
N ASN A 18 -7.82 -13.64 3.80
CA ASN A 18 -8.23 -12.24 3.54
C ASN A 18 -8.29 -11.37 4.82
N LYS A 19 -7.32 -11.55 5.73
CA LYS A 19 -7.25 -10.80 7.01
C LYS A 19 -6.22 -9.70 6.95
N PHE A 20 -6.58 -8.53 7.46
CA PHE A 20 -5.74 -7.36 7.58
C PHE A 20 -5.01 -7.38 8.92
N GLU A 21 -3.67 -7.40 8.91
CA GLU A 21 -2.85 -7.43 10.11
C GLU A 21 -2.30 -6.04 10.44
N LEU A 22 -2.64 -5.53 11.62
CA LEU A 22 -2.20 -4.22 12.10
C LEU A 22 -1.27 -4.39 13.29
N LEU A 23 -0.11 -3.75 13.23
CA LEU A 23 0.70 -3.49 14.41
C LEU A 23 0.13 -2.27 15.13
N LEU A 24 -0.32 -2.46 16.37
CA LEU A 24 -0.85 -1.41 17.23
C LEU A 24 0.23 -0.77 18.08
N PHE A 25 0.15 0.55 18.24
CA PHE A 25 1.10 1.36 19.01
C PHE A 25 0.44 2.64 19.51
N ARG A 26 1.13 3.36 20.41
CA ARG A 26 0.70 4.70 20.86
C ARG A 26 1.74 5.75 20.61
N LEU A 27 1.26 6.98 20.46
CA LEU A 27 2.04 8.17 20.15
C LEU A 27 1.92 9.26 21.22
N GLY A 28 1.25 8.96 22.33
CA GLY A 28 0.97 9.89 23.41
C GLY A 28 -0.43 10.48 23.33
N GLN A 29 -0.58 11.67 23.88
CA GLN A 29 -1.85 12.40 23.93
C GLN A 29 -2.04 13.25 22.69
N ASP A 30 -3.28 13.32 22.20
CA ASP A 30 -3.65 14.27 21.15
C ASP A 30 -3.79 15.69 21.72
N ALA A 31 -3.62 16.71 20.88
CA ALA A 31 -3.81 18.10 21.28
C ALA A 31 -5.25 18.40 21.76
N ASN A 32 -6.24 17.60 21.35
CA ASN A 32 -7.65 17.80 21.66
C ASN A 32 -8.20 16.75 22.64
N SER A 33 -7.37 15.84 23.16
CA SER A 33 -7.80 14.74 24.02
C SER A 33 -6.71 14.33 25.01
N ASP A 34 -7.09 14.17 26.28
CA ASP A 34 -6.19 13.62 27.31
C ASP A 34 -5.97 12.10 27.17
N HIS A 35 -6.63 11.45 26.19
CA HIS A 35 -6.51 10.03 25.93
C HIS A 35 -5.28 9.68 25.09
N ARG A 36 -4.63 8.57 25.44
CA ARG A 36 -3.56 7.95 24.63
C ARG A 36 -4.21 7.00 23.64
N GLU A 37 -4.52 7.49 22.45
CA GLU A 37 -5.20 6.72 21.42
C GLU A 37 -4.33 5.58 20.86
N LEU A 38 -5.00 4.54 20.34
CA LEU A 38 -4.34 3.47 19.59
C LEU A 38 -4.21 3.86 18.12
N PHE A 39 -3.00 3.67 17.60
CA PHE A 39 -2.69 3.82 16.18
C PHE A 39 -2.29 2.46 15.63
N GLY A 40 -2.50 2.28 14.33
CA GLY A 40 -2.17 1.05 13.62
C GLY A 40 -1.46 1.33 12.31
N ILE A 41 -0.51 0.48 11.96
CA ILE A 41 0.03 0.38 10.59
C ILE A 41 0.05 -1.06 10.14
N ASN A 42 0.00 -1.28 8.82
CA ASN A 42 0.11 -2.63 8.29
C ASN A 42 1.46 -3.25 8.69
N VAL A 43 1.41 -4.44 9.28
CA VAL A 43 2.60 -5.21 9.69
C VAL A 43 3.56 -5.49 8.53
N PHE A 44 3.07 -5.62 7.29
CA PHE A 44 3.90 -5.84 6.12
C PHE A 44 4.82 -4.65 5.78
N LYS A 45 4.54 -3.46 6.31
CA LYS A 45 5.43 -2.29 6.20
C LYS A 45 6.51 -2.27 7.28
N VAL A 46 6.45 -3.17 8.28
CA VAL A 46 7.37 -3.20 9.43
C VAL A 46 8.45 -4.25 9.20
N ARG A 47 9.71 -3.81 9.20
CA ARG A 47 10.87 -4.69 9.07
C ARG A 47 11.31 -5.25 10.42
N GLU A 48 11.44 -4.38 11.41
CA GLU A 48 11.83 -4.74 12.78
C GLU A 48 11.43 -3.64 13.77
N ILE A 49 11.30 -4.02 15.05
CA ILE A 49 10.98 -3.11 16.15
C ILE A 49 12.08 -3.28 17.19
N MET A 50 12.60 -2.16 17.69
CA MET A 50 13.65 -2.19 18.70
C MET A 50 13.54 -1.04 19.69
N VAL A 51 14.23 -1.16 20.82
CA VAL A 51 14.43 -0.05 21.74
C VAL A 51 15.17 1.08 21.02
N MET A 52 14.74 2.32 21.26
CA MET A 52 15.25 3.51 20.61
C MET A 52 16.79 3.61 20.74
N PRO A 53 17.54 3.49 19.64
CA PRO A 53 18.98 3.69 19.66
C PRO A 53 19.32 5.18 19.75
N THR A 54 20.60 5.49 19.95
CA THR A 54 21.07 6.88 19.83
C THR A 54 20.86 7.38 18.40
N VAL A 55 20.21 8.53 18.28
CA VAL A 55 19.99 9.24 17.02
C VAL A 55 21.01 10.36 16.89
N THR A 56 21.73 10.37 15.78
CA THR A 56 22.64 11.46 15.42
C THR A 56 21.85 12.53 14.69
N SER A 57 21.78 13.73 15.25
CA SER A 57 21.09 14.87 14.65
C SER A 57 21.73 15.28 13.33
N VAL A 58 20.90 15.61 12.33
CA VAL A 58 21.36 16.13 11.04
C VAL A 58 21.16 17.64 11.02
N ALA A 59 22.19 18.40 10.62
CA ALA A 59 22.09 19.85 10.50
C ALA A 59 21.12 20.23 9.38
N GLY A 60 20.19 21.16 9.66
CA GLY A 60 19.18 21.59 8.69
C GLY A 60 18.07 20.56 8.43
N ALA A 61 17.90 19.58 9.31
CA ALA A 61 16.83 18.60 9.19
C ALA A 61 15.44 19.27 9.14
N PRO A 62 14.51 18.79 8.29
CA PRO A 62 13.15 19.28 8.25
C PRO A 62 12.40 19.02 9.57
N PRO A 63 11.27 19.71 9.82
CA PRO A 63 10.42 19.44 10.97
C PRO A 63 10.13 17.95 11.15
N HIS A 64 10.08 17.50 12.40
CA HIS A 64 9.85 16.09 12.79
C HIS A 64 10.93 15.08 12.38
N MET A 65 11.95 15.44 11.59
CA MET A 65 13.12 14.59 11.39
C MET A 65 14.06 14.71 12.59
N MET A 66 14.24 13.62 13.34
CA MET A 66 15.13 13.59 14.50
C MET A 66 16.61 13.50 14.10
N GLY A 67 16.89 12.85 12.96
CA GLY A 67 18.23 12.66 12.44
C GLY A 67 18.38 11.29 11.80
N VAL A 68 19.53 10.65 12.00
CA VAL A 68 19.85 9.33 11.46
C VAL A 68 20.41 8.41 12.53
N THR A 69 20.25 7.10 12.34
CA THR A 69 20.88 6.08 13.18
C THR A 69 21.47 4.97 12.30
N ASN A 70 22.46 4.25 12.82
CA ASN A 70 23.10 3.14 12.11
C ASN A 70 22.56 1.81 12.64
N ILE A 71 21.85 1.07 11.79
CA ILE A 71 21.33 -0.25 12.11
C ILE A 71 22.00 -1.25 11.18
N ARG A 72 22.86 -2.10 11.77
CA ARG A 72 23.59 -3.16 11.05
C ARG A 72 24.37 -2.66 9.81
N GLY A 73 24.93 -1.45 9.89
CA GLY A 73 25.70 -0.83 8.81
C GLY A 73 24.87 0.04 7.85
N GLN A 74 23.55 0.00 7.95
CA GLN A 74 22.64 0.84 7.16
C GLN A 74 22.32 2.12 7.93
N ILE A 75 22.52 3.28 7.29
CA ILE A 75 22.09 4.58 7.83
C ILE A 75 20.60 4.74 7.57
N ILE A 76 19.81 4.86 8.63
CA ILE A 76 18.35 4.93 8.57
C ILE A 76 17.90 6.29 9.14
N PRO A 77 17.11 7.07 8.40
CA PRO A 77 16.51 8.30 8.90
C PRO A 77 15.50 7.98 9.99
N VAL A 78 15.49 8.79 11.05
CA VAL A 78 14.59 8.65 12.20
C VAL A 78 13.62 9.83 12.22
N ILE A 79 12.33 9.51 12.20
CA ILE A 79 11.22 10.46 12.15
C ILE A 79 10.45 10.38 13.47
N ASN A 80 10.19 11.53 14.09
CA ASN A 80 9.28 11.65 15.22
C ASN A 80 7.83 11.51 14.74
N LEU A 81 7.32 10.27 14.76
CA LEU A 81 5.97 9.98 14.27
C LEU A 81 4.90 10.67 15.11
N ALA A 82 5.08 10.71 16.44
CA ALA A 82 4.15 11.39 17.34
C ALA A 82 4.00 12.87 16.98
N GLY A 83 5.13 13.57 16.83
CA GLY A 83 5.12 14.96 16.43
C GLY A 83 4.51 15.17 15.03
N ALA A 84 4.78 14.26 14.09
CA ALA A 84 4.27 14.37 12.73
C ALA A 84 2.74 14.27 12.65
N VAL A 85 2.10 13.49 13.53
CA VAL A 85 0.63 13.38 13.60
C VAL A 85 -0.02 14.33 14.60
N GLY A 86 0.76 15.21 15.24
CA GLY A 86 0.27 16.18 16.23
C GLY A 86 0.09 15.65 17.65
N CYS A 87 0.59 14.45 17.95
CA CYS A 87 0.58 13.90 19.30
C CYS A 87 1.79 14.35 20.13
N SER A 88 1.60 14.39 21.45
CA SER A 88 2.64 14.66 22.44
C SER A 88 2.91 13.41 23.27
N PRO A 89 4.08 12.75 23.12
CA PRO A 89 4.44 11.58 23.91
C PRO A 89 4.46 11.90 25.40
N THR A 90 3.84 11.06 26.24
CA THR A 90 3.86 11.25 27.70
C THR A 90 5.06 10.59 28.35
N ASN A 91 5.54 9.48 27.77
CA ASN A 91 6.65 8.68 28.28
C ASN A 91 7.92 8.79 27.42
N GLY A 92 7.99 9.77 26.53
CA GLY A 92 9.08 9.90 25.55
C GLY A 92 8.97 8.93 24.38
N LEU A 93 9.96 8.96 23.50
CA LEU A 93 10.02 8.11 22.29
C LEU A 93 10.96 6.94 22.56
N ASN A 94 10.42 5.83 23.06
CA ASN A 94 11.22 4.71 23.59
C ASN A 94 11.47 3.61 22.58
N ILE A 95 10.69 3.57 21.50
CA ILE A 95 10.72 2.50 20.51
C ILE A 95 11.02 3.09 19.13
N LEU A 96 11.90 2.42 18.40
CA LEU A 96 12.13 2.65 16.99
C LEU A 96 11.47 1.52 16.19
N MET A 97 10.48 1.90 15.38
CA MET A 97 9.83 1.02 14.42
C MET A 97 10.47 1.23 13.05
N VAL A 98 11.26 0.25 12.60
CA VAL A 98 11.89 0.30 11.28
C VAL A 98 10.88 -0.17 10.25
N THR A 99 10.53 0.72 9.33
CA THR A 99 9.57 0.46 8.25
C THR A 99 10.26 0.51 6.90
N GLU A 100 9.69 -0.21 5.95
CA GLU A 100 10.12 -0.22 4.56
C GLU A 100 8.98 0.21 3.65
N TYR A 101 9.27 1.14 2.75
CA TYR A 101 8.30 1.74 1.84
C TYR A 101 8.95 2.10 0.52
N ALA A 102 8.39 1.65 -0.61
CA ALA A 102 8.92 1.97 -1.94
C ALA A 102 10.46 1.76 -2.04
N ARG A 103 10.97 0.68 -1.43
CA ARG A 103 12.41 0.35 -1.31
C ARG A 103 13.27 1.32 -0.48
N SER A 104 12.65 2.30 0.17
CA SER A 104 13.28 3.13 1.21
C SER A 104 13.07 2.50 2.59
N THR A 105 14.04 2.67 3.49
CA THR A 105 13.94 2.24 4.89
C THR A 105 13.98 3.46 5.80
N GLN A 106 13.04 3.57 6.73
CA GLN A 106 12.94 4.67 7.67
C GLN A 106 12.52 4.18 9.05
N GLY A 107 13.01 4.83 10.09
CA GLY A 107 12.64 4.56 11.46
C GLY A 107 11.59 5.55 11.94
N PHE A 108 10.45 5.05 12.40
CA PHE A 108 9.47 5.85 13.13
C PHE A 108 9.72 5.71 14.62
N ALA A 109 10.02 6.82 15.27
CA ALA A 109 10.10 6.92 16.71
C ALA A 109 8.69 7.00 17.29
N VAL A 110 8.34 6.04 18.13
CA VAL A 110 7.02 5.91 18.77
C VAL A 110 7.15 5.76 20.27
N GLU A 111 6.07 6.03 21.01
CA GLU A 111 6.09 5.97 22.46
C GLU A 111 6.12 4.52 22.96
N GLU A 112 5.18 3.70 22.49
CA GLU A 112 5.07 2.28 22.83
C GLU A 112 4.46 1.49 21.68
N VAL A 113 4.82 0.22 21.60
CA VAL A 113 4.16 -0.77 20.73
C VAL A 113 3.35 -1.70 21.64
N ASP A 114 2.12 -2.01 21.23
CA ASP A 114 1.16 -2.76 22.03
C ASP A 114 1.08 -4.23 21.56
N GLU A 115 0.30 -4.50 20.51
CA GLU A 115 0.06 -5.85 20.00
C GLU A 115 -0.12 -5.87 18.47
N ILE A 116 -0.05 -7.06 17.87
CA ILE A 116 -0.45 -7.28 16.48
C ILE A 116 -1.85 -7.88 16.47
N VAL A 117 -2.78 -7.24 15.77
CA VAL A 117 -4.17 -7.69 15.64
C VAL A 117 -4.46 -8.16 14.21
N ARG A 118 -5.32 -9.17 14.09
CA ARG A 118 -5.83 -9.66 12.80
C ARG A 118 -7.29 -9.31 12.68
N LEU A 119 -7.64 -8.52 11.68
CA LEU A 119 -8.98 -7.99 11.46
C LEU A 119 -9.53 -8.47 10.12
N ASP A 120 -10.83 -8.67 10.05
CA ASP A 120 -11.51 -8.76 8.77
C ASP A 120 -11.68 -7.35 8.19
N TRP A 121 -11.62 -7.20 6.86
CA TRP A 121 -11.75 -5.88 6.22
C TRP A 121 -13.06 -5.16 6.55
N SER A 122 -14.14 -5.89 6.92
CA SER A 122 -15.41 -5.30 7.38
C SER A 122 -15.29 -4.55 8.73
N GLN A 123 -14.22 -4.79 9.48
CA GLN A 123 -13.90 -4.10 10.72
C GLN A 123 -13.09 -2.81 10.49
N VAL A 124 -12.60 -2.60 9.27
CA VAL A 124 -11.83 -1.41 8.87
C VAL A 124 -12.76 -0.46 8.12
N LEU A 125 -13.06 0.67 8.73
CA LEU A 125 -13.95 1.68 8.19
C LEU A 125 -13.12 2.81 7.57
N SER A 126 -13.37 3.15 6.30
CA SER A 126 -12.67 4.26 5.64
C SER A 126 -12.92 5.58 6.35
N ALA A 127 -11.85 6.32 6.62
CA ALA A 127 -11.90 7.64 7.27
C ALA A 127 -12.49 8.73 6.36
N GLU A 128 -12.62 8.47 5.05
CA GLU A 128 -13.33 9.37 4.11
C GLU A 128 -14.80 9.57 4.52
N ALA A 129 -15.42 8.56 5.16
CA ALA A 129 -16.77 8.67 5.70
C ALA A 129 -16.84 9.51 6.99
N SER A 130 -15.71 9.79 7.64
CA SER A 130 -15.63 10.31 9.01
C SER A 130 -15.13 11.76 9.11
N ASN A 131 -14.76 12.41 8.00
CA ASN A 131 -14.09 13.73 7.99
C ASN A 131 -12.82 13.81 8.88
N ALA A 132 -12.22 12.67 9.23
CA ALA A 132 -10.98 12.64 9.99
C ALA A 132 -9.84 13.15 9.08
N GLY A 133 -9.13 14.17 9.55
CA GLY A 133 -8.12 14.89 8.80
C GLY A 133 -6.97 14.02 8.27
N GLY A 134 -6.26 14.57 7.29
CA GLY A 134 -5.61 13.84 6.22
C GLY A 134 -4.48 12.85 6.51
N MET A 135 -4.11 12.51 7.76
CA MET A 135 -3.07 11.51 8.07
C MET A 135 -3.62 10.13 8.48
N VAL A 136 -4.93 10.05 8.74
CA VAL A 136 -5.63 8.80 9.07
C VAL A 136 -6.37 8.31 7.83
N THR A 137 -6.10 7.08 7.39
CA THR A 137 -6.79 6.46 6.25
C THR A 137 -8.06 5.74 6.67
N SER A 138 -8.10 5.17 7.87
CA SER A 138 -9.21 4.33 8.32
C SER A 138 -9.28 4.22 9.85
N ILE A 139 -10.44 3.82 10.35
CA ILE A 139 -10.65 3.44 11.76
C ILE A 139 -10.91 1.93 11.83
N ALA A 140 -10.09 1.24 12.61
CA ALA A 140 -10.20 -0.20 12.84
C ALA A 140 -10.97 -0.49 14.14
N ARG A 141 -12.01 -1.33 14.06
CA ARG A 141 -12.76 -1.86 15.21
C ARG A 141 -12.13 -3.16 15.69
N LEU A 142 -11.35 -3.09 16.77
CA LEU A 142 -10.52 -4.22 17.22
C LEU A 142 -11.33 -5.39 17.76
N ASP A 143 -12.44 -5.09 18.45
CA ASP A 143 -13.25 -6.10 19.14
C ASP A 143 -14.58 -6.39 18.41
N GLY A 144 -14.61 -6.14 17.09
CA GLY A 144 -15.80 -6.32 16.25
C GLY A 144 -16.88 -5.27 16.49
N ASP A 145 -18.13 -5.60 16.15
CA ASP A 145 -19.29 -4.69 16.20
C ASP A 145 -20.04 -4.70 17.55
N VAL A 146 -19.26 -4.81 18.64
CA VAL A 146 -19.78 -4.80 20.02
C VAL A 146 -19.84 -3.36 20.54
N HIS A 147 -20.84 -3.03 21.37
CA HIS A 147 -20.85 -1.75 22.08
C HIS A 147 -19.56 -1.56 22.87
N ASN A 148 -18.93 -0.39 22.72
CA ASN A 148 -17.65 -0.02 23.37
C ASN A 148 -16.40 -0.76 22.85
N THR A 149 -16.39 -1.16 21.57
CA THR A 149 -15.22 -1.74 20.89
C THR A 149 -14.01 -0.80 20.95
N ARG A 150 -12.80 -1.34 21.18
CA ARG A 150 -11.57 -0.55 21.07
C ARG A 150 -11.40 -0.13 19.61
N LEU A 151 -11.09 1.15 19.42
CA LEU A 151 -10.81 1.72 18.10
C LEU A 151 -9.31 1.94 17.95
N ALA A 152 -8.79 1.72 16.75
CA ALA A 152 -7.45 2.12 16.37
C ALA A 152 -7.49 2.96 15.09
N GLN A 153 -6.70 4.03 15.07
CA GLN A 153 -6.55 4.90 13.89
C GLN A 153 -5.46 4.34 12.99
N VAL A 154 -5.82 3.94 11.77
CA VAL A 154 -4.86 3.43 10.79
C VAL A 154 -4.17 4.61 10.12
N LEU A 155 -2.84 4.70 10.27
CA LEU A 155 -2.06 5.80 9.74
C LEU A 155 -1.63 5.57 8.30
N ASP A 156 -1.72 6.63 7.49
CA ASP A 156 -1.06 6.72 6.18
C ASP A 156 0.42 7.09 6.37
N VAL A 157 1.25 6.10 6.67
CA VAL A 157 2.71 6.30 6.81
C VAL A 157 3.34 6.86 5.53
N GLU A 158 2.73 6.63 4.37
CA GLU A 158 3.23 7.11 3.08
C GLU A 158 3.06 8.62 2.98
N LYS A 159 1.89 9.11 3.39
CA LYS A 159 1.61 10.54 3.46
C LYS A 159 2.46 11.24 4.50
N ILE A 160 2.57 10.65 5.69
CA ILE A 160 3.42 11.18 6.75
C ILE A 160 4.87 11.29 6.27
N LEU A 161 5.39 10.25 5.61
CA LEU A 161 6.75 10.26 5.08
C LEU A 161 6.96 11.38 4.05
N ARG A 162 6.02 11.61 3.14
CA ARG A 162 6.09 12.71 2.15
C ARG A 162 6.03 14.09 2.81
N ASP A 163 5.20 14.26 3.82
CA ASP A 163 5.04 15.54 4.51
C ASP A 163 6.31 15.88 5.32
N VAL A 164 6.96 14.89 5.94
CA VAL A 164 8.19 15.07 6.74
C VAL A 164 9.44 15.14 5.87
N LEU A 165 9.54 14.27 4.87
CA LEU A 165 10.64 14.22 3.91
C LEU A 165 10.07 14.54 2.53
N PRO A 166 9.84 15.82 2.21
CA PRO A 166 9.55 16.23 0.85
C PRO A 166 10.80 15.97 0.01
N GLY A 167 10.91 14.74 -0.51
CA GLY A 167 11.79 14.46 -1.63
C GLY A 167 11.31 15.20 -2.87
N ASP A 168 12.13 15.24 -3.91
CA ASP A 168 11.68 15.64 -5.23
C ASP A 168 10.49 14.73 -5.60
N GLU A 169 9.27 15.28 -5.67
CA GLU A 169 8.15 14.54 -6.26
C GLU A 169 8.64 14.03 -7.62
N PRO A 170 8.49 12.72 -7.92
CA PRO A 170 8.95 12.20 -9.18
C PRO A 170 8.24 12.98 -10.29
N VAL A 171 9.01 13.76 -11.04
CA VAL A 171 8.50 14.56 -12.14
C VAL A 171 8.05 13.58 -13.23
N ILE A 172 6.75 13.34 -13.29
CA ILE A 172 6.15 12.49 -14.32
C ILE A 172 6.02 13.36 -15.57
N THR A 173 6.95 13.18 -16.51
CA THR A 173 6.88 13.77 -17.84
C THR A 173 6.95 12.66 -18.89
N PRO A 174 6.52 12.93 -20.13
CA PRO A 174 6.71 11.99 -21.23
C PRO A 174 8.18 11.54 -21.38
N GLU A 175 9.15 12.39 -21.03
CA GLU A 175 10.57 12.05 -21.07
C GLU A 175 10.98 11.05 -19.98
N THR A 176 10.40 11.11 -18.77
CA THR A 176 10.72 10.16 -17.69
C THR A 176 10.02 8.81 -17.84
N VAL A 177 8.87 8.80 -18.52
CA VAL A 177 8.08 7.59 -18.78
C VAL A 177 8.57 6.87 -20.06
N GLY A 178 9.22 7.59 -20.98
CA GLY A 178 9.74 7.08 -22.24
C GLY A 178 8.70 7.09 -23.37
N ALA A 179 8.94 6.33 -24.44
CA ALA A 179 8.09 6.35 -25.64
C ALA A 179 6.61 6.00 -25.34
N HIS A 180 5.70 6.61 -26.11
CA HIS A 180 4.26 6.37 -26.04
C HIS A 180 3.93 4.89 -26.26
N PHE A 181 2.93 4.41 -25.54
CA PHE A 181 2.43 3.05 -25.68
C PHE A 181 1.30 3.02 -26.69
N THR A 182 1.30 2.01 -27.55
CA THR A 182 0.18 1.77 -28.46
C THR A 182 -0.53 0.51 -28.00
N LEU A 183 -1.63 0.67 -27.26
CA LEU A 183 -2.49 -0.46 -26.94
C LEU A 183 -3.20 -0.96 -28.21
N PRO A 184 -3.55 -2.26 -28.31
CA PRO A 184 -4.42 -2.77 -29.36
C PRO A 184 -5.69 -1.92 -29.47
N ALA A 185 -6.12 -1.64 -30.71
CA ALA A 185 -7.23 -0.73 -30.96
C ALA A 185 -8.51 -1.15 -30.22
N GLY A 186 -9.10 -0.21 -29.48
CA GLY A 186 -10.32 -0.45 -28.70
C GLY A 186 -10.10 -1.12 -27.34
N THR A 187 -8.84 -1.36 -26.93
CA THR A 187 -8.50 -1.83 -25.59
C THR A 187 -8.09 -0.69 -24.67
N GLN A 188 -8.15 -0.93 -23.36
CA GLN A 188 -7.73 0.01 -22.31
C GLN A 188 -7.11 -0.74 -21.13
N ILE A 189 -6.45 0.00 -20.23
CA ILE A 189 -5.98 -0.51 -18.94
C ILE A 189 -7.10 -0.33 -17.90
N LEU A 190 -7.38 -1.36 -17.10
CA LEU A 190 -8.22 -1.20 -15.91
C LEU A 190 -7.31 -1.06 -14.69
N ALA A 191 -7.43 0.03 -13.95
CA ALA A 191 -6.61 0.29 -12.78
C ALA A 191 -7.46 0.46 -11.50
N ALA A 192 -6.99 -0.07 -10.37
CA ALA A 192 -7.68 -0.05 -9.09
C ALA A 192 -6.74 0.36 -7.96
N ASP A 193 -7.09 1.40 -7.21
CA ASP A 193 -6.35 1.87 -6.03
C ASP A 193 -7.28 2.67 -5.12
N ASP A 194 -7.28 2.40 -3.81
CA ASP A 194 -8.14 3.08 -2.84
C ASP A 194 -7.56 4.42 -2.36
N SER A 195 -6.25 4.64 -2.54
CA SER A 195 -5.59 5.89 -2.19
C SER A 195 -5.83 6.97 -3.26
N PRO A 196 -6.43 8.13 -2.90
CA PRO A 196 -6.63 9.23 -3.84
C PRO A 196 -5.34 9.73 -4.50
N LEU A 197 -4.23 9.74 -3.76
CA LEU A 197 -2.94 10.15 -4.29
C LEU A 197 -2.40 9.13 -5.30
N ALA A 198 -2.44 7.84 -4.95
CA ALA A 198 -1.95 6.81 -5.85
C ALA A 198 -2.76 6.79 -7.15
N ARG A 199 -4.09 6.95 -7.08
CA ARG A 199 -4.93 7.13 -8.28
C ARG A 199 -4.49 8.33 -9.13
N MET A 200 -4.17 9.47 -8.50
CA MET A 200 -3.70 10.66 -9.21
C MET A 200 -2.36 10.40 -9.92
N LEU A 201 -1.41 9.74 -9.26
CA LEU A 201 -0.09 9.44 -9.83
C LEU A 201 -0.15 8.37 -10.92
N ILE A 202 -0.98 7.33 -10.75
CA ILE A 202 -1.27 6.33 -11.81
C ILE A 202 -1.88 7.03 -13.01
N THR A 203 -2.87 7.91 -12.79
CA THR A 203 -3.51 8.70 -13.86
C THR A 203 -2.48 9.52 -14.64
N LYS A 204 -1.66 10.32 -13.95
CA LYS A 204 -0.58 11.09 -14.59
C LYS A 204 0.39 10.20 -15.37
N GLY A 205 0.77 9.06 -14.81
CA GLY A 205 1.65 8.09 -15.46
C GLY A 205 1.04 7.56 -16.76
N LEU A 206 -0.20 7.04 -16.70
CA LEU A 206 -0.89 6.46 -17.86
C LEU A 206 -1.25 7.51 -18.92
N ASP A 207 -1.57 8.74 -18.52
CA ASP A 207 -1.77 9.88 -19.42
C ASP A 207 -0.47 10.24 -20.15
N ALA A 208 0.66 10.31 -19.43
CA ALA A 208 1.97 10.54 -20.03
C ALA A 208 2.40 9.40 -20.98
N MET A 209 1.90 8.18 -20.76
CA MET A 209 2.07 7.03 -21.67
C MET A 209 1.18 7.09 -22.92
N GLY A 210 0.16 7.96 -22.93
CA GLY A 210 -0.82 8.05 -24.01
C GLY A 210 -1.77 6.85 -24.09
N THR A 211 -1.93 6.10 -23.01
CA THR A 211 -2.78 4.89 -23.00
C THR A 211 -4.18 5.19 -22.49
N PRO A 212 -5.25 4.68 -23.14
CA PRO A 212 -6.58 4.73 -22.56
C PRO A 212 -6.66 3.83 -21.32
N PHE A 213 -7.31 4.33 -20.26
CA PHE A 213 -7.49 3.59 -19.02
C PHE A 213 -8.83 3.91 -18.35
N VAL A 214 -9.22 3.06 -17.40
CA VAL A 214 -10.33 3.27 -16.47
C VAL A 214 -9.80 3.10 -15.05
N MET A 215 -9.97 4.12 -14.21
CA MET A 215 -9.66 4.05 -12.79
C MET A 215 -10.88 3.62 -11.98
N THR A 216 -10.66 2.78 -10.98
CA THR A 216 -11.62 2.36 -9.95
C THR A 216 -11.02 2.56 -8.56
N LYS A 217 -11.87 2.65 -7.54
CA LYS A 217 -11.48 3.02 -6.17
C LYS A 217 -11.32 1.82 -5.23
N SER A 218 -11.64 0.62 -5.68
CA SER A 218 -11.49 -0.61 -4.88
C SER A 218 -11.39 -1.83 -5.79
N GLY A 219 -10.86 -2.94 -5.26
CA GLY A 219 -10.84 -4.21 -5.98
C GLY A 219 -12.25 -4.72 -6.30
N LYS A 220 -13.25 -4.38 -5.47
CA LYS A 220 -14.65 -4.74 -5.69
C LYS A 220 -15.23 -4.01 -6.90
N GLU A 221 -15.00 -2.70 -7.01
CA GLU A 221 -15.42 -1.91 -8.16
C GLU A 221 -14.73 -2.39 -9.45
N ALA A 222 -13.43 -2.69 -9.38
CA ALA A 222 -12.67 -3.27 -10.50
C ALA A 222 -13.25 -4.61 -10.95
N TRP A 223 -13.59 -5.50 -10.00
CA TRP A 223 -14.20 -6.78 -10.29
C TRP A 223 -15.58 -6.65 -10.94
N ASP A 224 -16.43 -5.78 -10.41
CA ASP A 224 -17.76 -5.52 -10.97
C ASP A 224 -17.66 -4.94 -12.39
N LYS A 225 -16.68 -4.05 -12.62
CA LYS A 225 -16.40 -3.50 -13.95
C LYS A 225 -15.96 -4.59 -14.94
N LEU A 226 -15.07 -5.49 -14.53
CA LEU A 226 -14.63 -6.62 -15.37
C LEU A 226 -15.79 -7.54 -15.74
N GLN A 227 -16.69 -7.83 -14.79
CA GLN A 227 -17.89 -8.63 -15.07
C GLN A 227 -18.80 -7.94 -16.10
N SER A 228 -19.06 -6.65 -15.94
CA SER A 228 -19.86 -5.88 -16.91
C SER A 228 -19.20 -5.83 -18.30
N ILE A 229 -17.87 -5.72 -18.37
CA ILE A 229 -17.12 -5.78 -19.63
C ILE A 229 -17.21 -7.17 -20.25
N ALA A 230 -17.18 -8.24 -19.44
CA ALA A 230 -17.33 -9.61 -19.93
C ALA A 230 -18.71 -9.85 -20.55
N ASP A 231 -19.77 -9.37 -19.92
CA ASP A 231 -21.13 -9.48 -20.45
C ASP A 231 -21.26 -8.72 -21.78
N THR A 232 -20.69 -7.51 -21.85
CA THR A 232 -20.69 -6.69 -23.08
C THR A 232 -19.87 -7.34 -24.19
N ALA A 233 -18.67 -7.83 -23.88
CA ALA A 233 -17.81 -8.50 -24.85
C ALA A 233 -18.48 -9.76 -25.41
N SER A 234 -19.10 -10.57 -24.54
CA SER A 234 -19.85 -11.77 -24.93
C SER A 234 -21.01 -11.42 -25.88
N ALA A 235 -21.78 -10.37 -25.58
CA ALA A 235 -22.87 -9.89 -26.44
C ALA A 235 -22.37 -9.41 -27.82
N GLU A 236 -21.14 -8.88 -27.90
CA GLU A 236 -20.48 -8.49 -29.15
C GLU A 236 -19.75 -9.64 -29.85
N GLY A 237 -19.75 -10.86 -29.29
CA GLY A 237 -18.97 -12.00 -29.81
C GLY A 237 -17.45 -11.82 -29.69
N LYS A 238 -16.99 -10.98 -28.75
CA LYS A 238 -15.58 -10.67 -28.47
C LYS A 238 -15.13 -11.27 -27.15
N LYS A 239 -13.81 -11.33 -26.94
CA LYS A 239 -13.21 -11.69 -25.66
C LYS A 239 -13.00 -10.44 -24.81
N VAL A 240 -12.87 -10.62 -23.49
CA VAL A 240 -12.56 -9.50 -22.58
C VAL A 240 -11.19 -8.90 -22.91
N LYS A 241 -10.24 -9.72 -23.36
CA LYS A 241 -8.93 -9.27 -23.84
C LYS A 241 -8.99 -8.29 -25.03
N ASP A 242 -10.09 -8.29 -25.79
CA ASP A 242 -10.31 -7.33 -26.89
C ASP A 242 -10.82 -5.96 -26.38
N LYS A 243 -11.04 -5.83 -25.06
CA LYS A 243 -11.50 -4.61 -24.39
C LYS A 243 -10.52 -4.15 -23.30
N ILE A 244 -9.88 -5.08 -22.60
CA ILE A 244 -8.91 -4.81 -21.53
C ILE A 244 -7.57 -5.46 -21.89
N SER A 245 -6.53 -4.64 -22.00
CA SER A 245 -5.16 -5.12 -22.30
C SER A 245 -4.38 -5.50 -21.06
N LEU A 246 -4.68 -4.88 -19.91
CA LEU A 246 -3.98 -5.10 -18.65
C LEU A 246 -4.86 -4.64 -17.48
N VAL A 247 -4.74 -5.36 -16.36
CA VAL A 247 -5.28 -4.92 -15.07
C VAL A 247 -4.13 -4.50 -14.17
N LEU A 248 -4.19 -3.27 -13.66
CA LEU A 248 -3.28 -2.74 -12.66
C LEU A 248 -4.04 -2.68 -11.33
N THR A 249 -3.54 -3.29 -10.27
CA THR A 249 -4.25 -3.30 -8.98
C THR A 249 -3.30 -2.98 -7.85
N ASP A 250 -3.74 -2.13 -6.93
CA ASP A 250 -3.13 -2.10 -5.61
C ASP A 250 -3.37 -3.42 -4.88
N LEU A 251 -2.53 -3.69 -3.89
CA LEU A 251 -2.66 -4.84 -3.01
C LEU A 251 -3.59 -4.56 -1.85
N GLU A 252 -3.41 -3.44 -1.16
CA GLU A 252 -4.13 -3.11 0.06
C GLU A 252 -5.37 -2.29 -0.27
N MET A 253 -6.53 -2.93 -0.41
CA MET A 253 -7.79 -2.23 -0.67
C MET A 253 -8.90 -2.78 0.23
N PRO A 254 -9.84 -1.93 0.69
CA PRO A 254 -11.01 -2.37 1.42
C PRO A 254 -11.94 -3.21 0.52
N GLU A 255 -12.79 -4.01 1.16
CA GLU A 255 -13.76 -4.94 0.57
C GLU A 255 -13.15 -6.10 -0.23
N MET A 256 -12.22 -5.83 -1.13
CA MET A 256 -11.50 -6.80 -1.94
C MET A 256 -10.08 -6.32 -2.21
N ASP A 257 -9.12 -7.04 -1.65
CA ASP A 257 -7.69 -6.81 -1.85
C ASP A 257 -7.22 -7.23 -3.26
N GLY A 258 -6.03 -6.76 -3.63
CA GLY A 258 -5.41 -7.07 -4.93
C GLY A 258 -5.13 -8.56 -5.13
N PHE A 259 -4.85 -9.30 -4.06
CA PHE A 259 -4.66 -10.75 -4.11
C PHE A 259 -5.94 -11.48 -4.53
N THR A 260 -7.06 -11.15 -3.89
CA THR A 260 -8.37 -11.72 -4.16
C THR A 260 -8.83 -11.35 -5.56
N LEU A 261 -8.65 -10.08 -5.96
CA LEU A 261 -8.96 -9.65 -7.32
C LEU A 261 -8.14 -10.43 -8.35
N THR A 262 -6.82 -10.51 -8.16
CA THR A 262 -5.91 -11.26 -9.05
C THR A 262 -6.34 -12.72 -9.16
N ARG A 263 -6.60 -13.39 -8.03
CA ARG A 263 -7.03 -14.79 -8.01
C ARG A 263 -8.34 -15.00 -8.77
N LYS A 264 -9.33 -14.13 -8.57
CA LYS A 264 -10.60 -14.19 -9.30
C LYS A 264 -10.42 -14.02 -10.80
N ILE A 265 -9.57 -13.08 -11.23
CA ILE A 265 -9.24 -12.88 -12.64
C ILE A 265 -8.58 -14.12 -13.23
N LYS A 266 -7.58 -14.69 -12.54
CA LYS A 266 -6.80 -15.82 -13.04
C LYS A 266 -7.57 -17.15 -13.02
N GLN A 267 -8.59 -17.29 -12.18
CA GLN A 267 -9.42 -18.51 -12.09
C GLN A 267 -10.63 -18.52 -13.05
N ASP A 268 -10.98 -17.39 -13.65
CA ASP A 268 -12.12 -17.27 -14.55
C ASP A 268 -11.66 -17.25 -16.02
N ALA A 269 -12.10 -18.27 -16.77
CA ALA A 269 -11.72 -18.47 -18.17
C ALA A 269 -12.10 -17.29 -19.09
N ARG A 270 -13.05 -16.45 -18.70
CA ARG A 270 -13.43 -15.24 -19.47
C ARG A 270 -12.29 -14.22 -19.55
N PHE A 271 -11.40 -14.21 -18.56
CA PHE A 271 -10.29 -13.26 -18.45
C PHE A 271 -8.93 -13.87 -18.83
N GLU A 272 -8.93 -15.06 -19.43
CA GLU A 272 -7.72 -15.76 -19.82
C GLU A 272 -6.82 -14.89 -20.72
N GLY A 273 -5.53 -14.84 -20.37
CA GLY A 273 -4.52 -14.09 -21.13
C GLY A 273 -4.55 -12.58 -20.91
N ILE A 274 -5.34 -12.06 -19.97
CA ILE A 274 -5.22 -10.69 -19.47
C ILE A 274 -4.14 -10.67 -18.38
N PRO A 275 -3.08 -9.86 -18.56
CA PRO A 275 -2.08 -9.69 -17.53
C PRO A 275 -2.61 -8.86 -16.36
N VAL A 276 -2.21 -9.24 -15.15
CA VAL A 276 -2.48 -8.54 -13.89
C VAL A 276 -1.15 -8.11 -13.29
N VAL A 277 -0.99 -6.80 -13.12
CA VAL A 277 0.19 -6.18 -12.50
C VAL A 277 -0.23 -5.64 -11.14
N ILE A 278 0.48 -6.07 -10.09
CA ILE A 278 0.28 -5.53 -8.76
C ILE A 278 1.16 -4.29 -8.60
N HIS A 279 0.53 -3.18 -8.23
CA HIS A 279 1.17 -1.89 -8.02
C HIS A 279 0.97 -1.46 -6.57
N SER A 280 1.90 -1.83 -5.71
CA SER A 280 1.76 -1.69 -4.26
C SER A 280 2.94 -0.95 -3.64
N SER A 281 2.67 -0.28 -2.53
CA SER A 281 3.67 0.39 -1.71
C SER A 281 4.52 -0.55 -0.88
N LEU A 282 4.04 -1.78 -0.69
CA LEU A 282 4.78 -2.81 0.02
C LEU A 282 6.11 -3.06 -0.72
N SER A 283 7.16 -3.41 0.00
CA SER A 283 8.43 -3.77 -0.64
C SER A 283 9.07 -4.93 0.11
N GLY A 284 10.08 -5.56 -0.51
CA GLY A 284 10.77 -6.72 0.04
C GLY A 284 10.47 -8.03 -0.70
N SER A 285 11.43 -8.95 -0.66
CA SER A 285 11.41 -10.22 -1.42
C SER A 285 10.27 -11.16 -1.02
N ALA A 286 9.86 -11.16 0.24
CA ALA A 286 8.75 -11.97 0.74
C ALA A 286 7.41 -11.62 0.06
N ASN A 287 7.23 -10.35 -0.32
CA ASN A 287 6.04 -9.90 -1.03
C ASN A 287 6.06 -10.34 -2.50
N GLU A 288 7.23 -10.34 -3.15
CA GLU A 288 7.36 -10.77 -4.55
C GLU A 288 7.03 -12.27 -4.75
N ASP A 289 7.49 -13.13 -3.84
CA ASP A 289 7.18 -14.56 -3.89
C ASP A 289 5.69 -14.82 -3.68
N HIS A 290 5.05 -14.04 -2.81
CA HIS A 290 3.62 -14.15 -2.58
C HIS A 290 2.79 -13.65 -3.78
N VAL A 291 3.20 -12.54 -4.41
CA VAL A 291 2.60 -12.02 -5.65
C VAL A 291 2.65 -13.05 -6.77
N LYS A 292 3.76 -13.80 -6.91
CA LYS A 292 3.85 -14.91 -7.87
C LYS A 292 2.88 -16.05 -7.53
N SER A 293 2.69 -16.36 -6.24
CA SER A 293 1.82 -17.46 -5.81
C SER A 293 0.34 -17.27 -6.17
N VAL A 294 -0.13 -16.03 -6.33
CA VAL A 294 -1.51 -15.73 -6.76
C VAL A 294 -1.67 -15.64 -8.28
N GLY A 295 -0.59 -15.81 -9.04
CA GLY A 295 -0.59 -15.80 -10.50
C GLY A 295 -0.52 -14.41 -11.14
N ALA A 296 -0.09 -13.37 -10.42
CA ALA A 296 0.18 -12.06 -11.02
C ALA A 296 1.37 -12.13 -11.99
N ASP A 297 1.33 -11.34 -13.06
CA ASP A 297 2.35 -11.34 -14.11
C ASP A 297 3.53 -10.42 -13.78
N ALA A 298 3.30 -9.43 -12.91
CA ALA A 298 4.34 -8.54 -12.42
C ALA A 298 3.98 -7.86 -11.10
N TYR A 299 5.03 -7.33 -10.46
CA TYR A 299 4.98 -6.47 -9.29
C TYR A 299 5.70 -5.16 -9.59
N VAL A 300 5.12 -4.03 -9.20
CA VAL A 300 5.71 -2.70 -9.31
C VAL A 300 5.53 -1.97 -7.98
N ALA A 301 6.60 -1.37 -7.48
CA ALA A 301 6.52 -0.51 -6.31
C ALA A 301 5.84 0.82 -6.67
N LYS A 302 4.95 1.33 -5.81
CA LYS A 302 4.28 2.63 -6.03
C LYS A 302 5.29 3.77 -6.21
N PHE A 303 4.91 4.75 -7.04
CA PHE A 303 5.57 6.05 -7.25
C PHE A 303 6.85 6.08 -8.09
N LEU A 304 7.20 4.99 -8.75
CA LEU A 304 8.23 4.98 -9.79
C LEU A 304 7.54 4.87 -11.16
N ALA A 305 7.23 6.02 -11.78
CA ALA A 305 6.53 6.07 -13.06
C ALA A 305 7.32 5.37 -14.18
N GLU A 306 8.65 5.45 -14.13
CA GLU A 306 9.56 4.73 -15.03
C GLU A 306 9.45 3.21 -14.85
N ASP A 307 9.49 2.70 -13.61
CA ASP A 307 9.35 1.27 -13.32
C ASP A 307 7.95 0.75 -13.73
N LEU A 308 6.91 1.55 -13.52
CA LEU A 308 5.55 1.23 -13.97
C LEU A 308 5.51 1.10 -15.49
N ALA A 309 6.05 2.09 -16.20
CA ALA A 309 6.12 2.06 -17.66
C ALA A 309 6.93 0.85 -18.17
N ALA A 310 8.14 0.66 -17.66
CA ALA A 310 9.01 -0.46 -18.02
C ALA A 310 8.32 -1.82 -17.78
N THR A 311 7.58 -1.94 -16.69
CA THR A 311 6.83 -3.16 -16.37
C THR A 311 5.66 -3.38 -17.32
N ILE A 312 4.87 -2.34 -17.61
CA ILE A 312 3.77 -2.43 -18.59
C ILE A 312 4.33 -2.84 -19.96
N ARG A 313 5.47 -2.29 -20.41
CA ARG A 313 6.14 -2.68 -21.68
C ARG A 313 6.47 -4.16 -21.69
N ARG A 314 7.18 -4.60 -20.64
CA ARG A 314 7.61 -5.99 -20.50
C ARG A 314 6.43 -6.96 -20.51
N VAL A 315 5.35 -6.64 -19.80
CA VAL A 315 4.16 -7.49 -19.64
C VAL A 315 3.30 -7.51 -20.91
N LEU A 316 3.22 -6.40 -21.63
CA LEU A 316 2.51 -6.31 -22.91
C LEU A 316 3.36 -6.72 -24.12
N HIS A 317 4.62 -7.09 -23.91
CA HIS A 317 5.61 -7.40 -24.94
C HIS A 317 5.80 -6.27 -25.98
N GLN A 318 5.90 -5.03 -25.48
CA GLN A 318 6.15 -3.82 -26.27
C GLN A 318 7.57 -3.27 -26.06
#